data_AF-K2AYB8-F1
#
_entry.id   AF-K2AYB8-F1
#
_cell.length_a   1.000
_cell.length_b   1.000
_cell.length_c   1.000
_cell.angle_alpha   90.00
_cell.angle_beta   90.00
_cell.angle_gamma   90.00
#
_symmetry.space_group_name_H-M   'P 1'
#
loop_
_entity.id
_entity.type
_entity.pdbx_description
1 polymer ?
#
loop_
_entity_poly.entity_id
_entity_poly.type
_entity_poly.pdbx_seq_one_letter_code
_entity_poly.pdbx_strand_id
1 'polypeptide(L)'
;MKDFLNILNNKAVVVFIMLLLLIIWILIWIIIWKITKYGEVKRYKIDAIKRSKSAILWEVYEKIIPFLKNFTYNPKDMVFIWKWFDYLILDGLSSGDLKEIIFFEIKSWSSSLNKNERMIQRTILQKNIKYEEFRIE
;
A
#
# COMPACT_ATOMS: atom_id res chain seq x y z
N MET A 1 -59.19 -30.30 -9.03
CA MET A 1 -59.04 -28.88 -9.45
C MET A 1 -60.04 -27.97 -8.76
N LYS A 2 -61.35 -28.30 -8.75
CA LYS A 2 -62.38 -27.51 -8.04
C LYS A 2 -62.16 -27.44 -6.52
N ASP A 3 -61.71 -28.53 -5.88
CA ASP A 3 -61.45 -28.56 -4.43
C ASP A 3 -60.27 -27.68 -4.02
N PHE A 4 -59.23 -27.64 -4.85
CA PHE A 4 -58.07 -26.76 -4.65
C PHE A 4 -58.46 -25.28 -4.77
N LEU A 5 -59.31 -24.94 -5.75
CA LEU A 5 -59.84 -23.58 -5.91
C LEU A 5 -60.72 -23.16 -4.73
N ASN A 6 -61.49 -24.08 -4.15
CA ASN A 6 -62.28 -23.82 -2.93
C ASN A 6 -61.41 -23.55 -1.70
N ILE A 7 -60.30 -24.28 -1.54
CA ILE A 7 -59.34 -24.06 -0.46
C ILE A 7 -58.66 -22.67 -0.62
N LEU A 8 -58.34 -22.28 -1.84
CA LEU A 8 -57.79 -20.94 -2.14
C LEU A 8 -58.80 -19.80 -1.99
N ASN A 9 -60.11 -20.06 -2.06
CA ASN A 9 -61.12 -19.03 -1.78
C ASN A 9 -61.26 -18.71 -0.28
N ASN A 10 -60.65 -19.51 0.59
CA ASN A 10 -60.60 -19.19 2.02
C ASN A 10 -59.57 -18.08 2.29
N LYS A 11 -60.08 -16.89 2.63
CA LYS A 11 -59.26 -15.71 2.94
C LYS A 11 -58.19 -15.99 3.99
N ALA A 12 -58.47 -16.82 4.99
CA ALA A 12 -57.51 -17.17 6.04
C ALA A 12 -56.33 -17.98 5.49
N VAL A 13 -56.59 -18.92 4.57
CA VAL A 13 -55.56 -19.74 3.92
C VAL A 13 -54.67 -18.88 3.02
N VAL A 14 -55.26 -17.96 2.25
CA VAL A 14 -54.50 -17.02 1.40
C VAL A 14 -53.59 -16.13 2.25
N VAL A 15 -54.11 -15.55 3.32
CA VAL A 15 -53.31 -14.72 4.25
C VAL A 15 -52.15 -15.52 4.84
N PHE A 16 -52.41 -16.77 5.23
CA PHE A 16 -51.36 -17.65 5.77
C PHE A 16 -50.25 -17.93 4.75
N ILE A 17 -50.62 -18.23 3.49
CA ILE A 17 -49.63 -18.42 2.40
C ILE A 17 -48.83 -17.14 2.15
N MET A 18 -49.47 -15.97 2.16
CA MET A 18 -48.77 -14.69 1.99
C MET A 18 -47.76 -14.42 3.10
N LEU A 19 -48.10 -14.74 4.35
CA LEU A 19 -47.18 -14.61 5.49
C LEU A 19 -45.99 -15.56 5.36
N LEU A 20 -46.21 -16.81 4.93
CA LEU A 20 -45.13 -17.77 4.67
C LEU A 20 -44.19 -17.27 3.56
N LEU A 21 -44.73 -16.75 2.46
CA LEU A 21 -43.93 -16.20 1.37
C LEU A 21 -43.13 -14.97 1.82
N LEU A 22 -43.72 -14.10 2.64
CA LEU A 22 -43.04 -12.95 3.21
C LEU A 22 -41.86 -13.37 4.10
N ILE A 23 -42.06 -14.37 4.96
CA ILE A 23 -41.00 -14.91 5.81
C ILE A 23 -39.86 -15.50 4.97
N ILE A 24 -40.19 -16.29 3.94
CA ILE A 24 -39.20 -16.87 3.02
C ILE A 24 -38.41 -15.76 2.32
N TRP A 25 -39.08 -14.71 1.84
CA TRP A 25 -38.44 -13.56 1.20
C TRP A 25 -37.46 -12.85 2.14
N ILE A 26 -37.84 -12.63 3.41
CA ILE A 26 -36.96 -12.04 4.43
C ILE A 26 -35.75 -12.93 4.70
N LEU A 27 -35.93 -14.25 4.81
CA LEU A 27 -34.83 -15.19 5.05
C LEU A 27 -33.83 -15.21 3.88
N ILE A 28 -34.33 -15.21 2.65
CA ILE A 28 -33.48 -15.13 1.44
C ILE A 28 -32.66 -13.84 1.47
N TRP A 29 -33.29 -12.71 1.79
CA TRP A 29 -32.62 -11.42 1.91
C TRP A 29 -31.47 -11.44 2.93
N ILE A 30 -31.71 -11.99 4.13
CA ILE A 30 -30.69 -12.09 5.20
C ILE A 30 -29.51 -12.96 4.75
N ILE A 31 -29.77 -14.07 4.04
CA ILE A 31 -28.72 -14.96 3.52
C ILE A 31 -27.86 -14.24 2.49
N ILE A 32 -28.49 -13.55 1.52
CA ILE A 32 -27.77 -12.77 0.49
C ILE A 32 -26.92 -11.66 1.15
N TRP A 33 -27.47 -10.95 2.13
CA TRP A 33 -26.75 -9.90 2.87
C TRP A 33 -25.53 -10.44 3.62
N LYS A 34 -25.66 -11.60 4.29
CA LYS A 34 -24.51 -12.24 4.96
C LYS A 34 -23.41 -12.59 3.97
N ILE A 35 -23.74 -13.29 2.88
CA ILE A 35 -22.75 -13.77 1.91
C ILE A 35 -21.95 -12.61 1.31
N THR A 36 -22.61 -11.52 0.94
CA THR A 36 -21.94 -10.34 0.37
C THR A 36 -21.02 -9.66 1.39
N LYS A 37 -21.47 -9.47 2.64
CA LYS A 37 -20.65 -8.85 3.70
C LYS A 37 -19.44 -9.68 4.11
N TYR A 38 -19.54 -11.01 4.19
CA TYR A 38 -18.39 -11.87 4.47
C TYR A 38 -17.31 -11.79 3.38
N GLY A 39 -17.72 -11.67 2.11
CA GLY A 39 -16.80 -11.49 0.99
C GLY A 39 -16.02 -10.18 1.07
N GLU A 40 -16.70 -9.07 1.40
CA GLU A 40 -16.09 -7.75 1.56
C GLU A 40 -15.05 -7.74 2.69
N VAL A 41 -15.41 -8.21 3.90
CA VAL A 41 -14.51 -8.21 5.05
C VAL A 41 -13.25 -9.04 4.78
N LYS A 42 -13.38 -10.17 4.07
CA LYS A 42 -12.23 -11.00 3.70
C LYS A 42 -11.29 -10.26 2.73
N ARG A 43 -11.83 -9.53 1.75
CA ARG A 43 -11.03 -8.72 0.82
C ARG A 43 -10.27 -7.61 1.55
N TYR A 44 -10.95 -6.85 2.41
CA TYR A 44 -10.30 -5.81 3.20
C TYR A 44 -9.17 -6.35 4.09
N LYS A 45 -9.36 -7.52 4.72
CA LYS A 45 -8.31 -8.17 5.52
C LYS A 45 -7.11 -8.58 4.66
N ILE A 46 -7.34 -9.20 3.51
CA ILE A 46 -6.26 -9.63 2.60
C ILE A 46 -5.46 -8.43 2.09
N ASP A 47 -6.15 -7.35 1.70
CA ASP A 47 -5.50 -6.14 1.20
C ASP A 47 -4.73 -5.41 2.29
N ALA A 48 -5.28 -5.33 3.51
CA ALA A 48 -4.58 -4.74 4.66
C ALA A 48 -3.30 -5.54 5.00
N ILE A 49 -3.37 -6.87 5.01
CA ILE A 49 -2.21 -7.73 5.27
C ILE A 49 -1.16 -7.58 4.16
N LYS A 50 -1.57 -7.50 2.89
CA LYS A 50 -0.64 -7.28 1.77
C LYS A 50 0.09 -5.94 1.89
N ARG A 51 -0.64 -4.85 2.15
CA ARG A 51 -0.05 -3.51 2.29
C ARG A 51 0.90 -3.42 3.48
N SER A 52 0.49 -3.98 4.63
CA SER A 52 1.34 -4.02 5.82
C SER A 52 2.62 -4.82 5.57
N LYS A 53 2.53 -5.99 4.92
CA LYS A 53 3.71 -6.77 4.54
C LYS A 53 4.63 -6.01 3.59
N SER A 54 4.10 -5.37 2.55
CA SER A 54 4.93 -4.60 1.61
C SER A 54 5.63 -3.41 2.29
N ALA A 55 4.96 -2.70 3.19
CA ALA A 55 5.55 -1.59 3.94
C ALA A 55 6.67 -2.07 4.89
N ILE A 56 6.44 -3.17 5.63
CA ILE A 56 7.45 -3.75 6.52
C ILE A 56 8.66 -4.27 5.71
N LEU A 57 8.41 -4.94 4.59
CA LEU A 57 9.48 -5.44 3.73
C LEU A 57 10.32 -4.28 3.19
N TRP A 58 9.66 -3.18 2.82
CA TRP A 58 10.31 -1.98 2.30
C TRP A 58 11.28 -1.34 3.30
N GLU A 59 10.86 -1.12 4.55
CA GLU A 59 11.75 -0.63 5.62
C GLU A 59 12.96 -1.55 5.87
N VAL A 60 12.76 -2.86 5.71
CA VAL A 60 13.83 -3.85 5.86
C VAL A 60 14.80 -3.78 4.66
N TYR A 61 14.28 -3.64 3.44
CA TYR A 61 15.09 -3.52 2.24
C TYR A 61 15.98 -2.26 2.26
N GLU A 62 15.46 -1.11 2.72
CA GLU A 62 16.24 0.13 2.86
C GLU A 62 17.50 -0.06 3.71
N LYS A 63 17.44 -0.93 4.73
CA LYS A 63 18.55 -1.23 5.63
C LYS A 63 19.48 -2.34 5.13
N ILE A 64 18.97 -3.27 4.32
CA ILE A 64 19.74 -4.42 3.82
C ILE A 64 20.47 -4.11 2.50
N ILE A 65 19.97 -3.16 1.71
CA ILE A 65 20.54 -2.82 0.39
C ILE A 65 22.05 -2.59 0.37
N PRO A 66 22.65 -1.87 1.33
CA PRO A 66 24.11 -1.68 1.36
C PRO A 66 24.92 -2.99 1.46
N PHE A 67 24.29 -4.10 1.86
CA PHE A 67 24.91 -5.40 2.06
C PHE A 67 24.58 -6.41 0.94
N LEU A 68 23.80 -6.01 -0.07
CA LEU A 68 23.51 -6.88 -1.21
C LEU A 68 24.74 -7.03 -2.10
N LYS A 69 24.96 -8.24 -2.63
CA LYS A 69 26.13 -8.62 -3.43
C LYS A 69 26.38 -7.74 -4.67
N ASN A 70 25.35 -7.04 -5.15
CA ASN A 70 25.41 -6.18 -6.34
C ASN A 70 25.36 -4.68 -6.01
N PHE A 71 25.48 -4.31 -4.73
CA PHE A 71 25.50 -2.91 -4.35
C PHE A 71 26.87 -2.29 -4.63
N THR A 72 26.89 -1.21 -5.41
CA THR A 72 28.11 -0.67 -6.02
C THR A 72 28.96 0.17 -5.07
N TYR A 73 28.33 0.81 -4.08
CA TYR A 73 28.98 1.81 -3.23
C TYR A 73 29.48 1.22 -1.92
N ASN A 74 30.56 1.80 -1.38
CA ASN A 74 31.08 1.42 -0.07
C ASN A 74 30.12 1.88 1.04
N PRO A 75 29.62 0.99 1.92
CA PRO A 75 28.74 1.38 3.01
C PRO A 75 29.32 2.43 3.97
N LYS A 76 30.66 2.55 4.07
CA LYS A 76 31.32 3.58 4.87
C LYS A 76 31.16 5.00 4.33
N ASP A 77 30.84 5.13 3.04
CA ASP A 77 30.66 6.40 2.35
C ASP A 77 29.19 6.82 2.29
N MET A 78 28.29 6.03 2.88
CA MET A 78 26.84 6.27 2.84
C MET A 78 26.36 6.94 4.13
N VAL A 79 25.63 8.04 3.98
CA VAL A 79 24.96 8.76 5.07
C VAL A 79 23.46 8.66 4.88
N PHE A 80 22.76 8.06 5.85
CA PHE A 80 21.30 7.91 5.80
C PHE A 80 20.58 9.22 6.17
N ILE A 81 19.59 9.63 5.37
CA ILE A 81 18.89 10.93 5.49
C ILE A 81 17.39 10.78 5.79
N TRP A 82 16.74 9.71 5.30
CA TRP A 82 15.35 9.28 5.55
C TRP A 82 14.20 10.18 5.03
N LYS A 83 14.32 11.51 5.11
CA LYS A 83 13.15 12.40 4.94
C LYS A 83 12.82 12.78 3.50
N TRP A 84 13.85 13.01 2.69
CA TRP A 84 13.73 13.60 1.35
C TRP A 84 14.26 12.70 0.24
N PHE A 85 15.27 11.91 0.61
CA PHE A 85 15.85 10.79 -0.13
C PHE A 85 16.52 9.86 0.91
N ASP A 86 16.80 8.62 0.53
CA ASP A 86 17.31 7.62 1.48
C ASP A 86 18.76 7.88 1.93
N TYR A 87 19.70 8.04 0.99
CA TYR A 87 21.13 8.15 1.29
C TYR A 87 21.83 9.29 0.53
N LEU A 88 22.78 9.94 1.19
CA LEU A 88 23.83 10.72 0.53
C LEU A 88 25.09 9.84 0.47
N ILE A 89 25.60 9.57 -0.72
CA ILE A 89 26.79 8.74 -0.91
C ILE A 89 27.96 9.64 -1.32
N LEU A 90 29.03 9.59 -0.55
CA LEU A 90 30.27 10.35 -0.77
C LEU A 90 31.33 9.39 -1.34
N ASP A 91 31.12 8.91 -2.56
CA ASP A 91 31.86 7.78 -3.13
C ASP A 91 33.38 8.01 -3.13
N GLY A 92 34.11 7.16 -2.41
CA GLY A 92 35.56 7.22 -2.28
C GLY A 92 36.08 8.10 -1.13
N LEU A 93 35.20 8.75 -0.37
CA LEU A 93 35.59 9.60 0.76
C LEU A 93 36.35 8.82 1.86
N SER A 94 35.89 7.62 2.22
CA SER A 94 36.56 6.77 3.21
C SER A 94 37.94 6.28 2.76
N SER A 95 38.23 6.32 1.45
CA SER A 95 39.56 6.08 0.89
C SER A 95 40.40 7.34 0.68
N GLY A 96 39.86 8.53 1.00
CA GLY A 96 40.54 9.81 0.84
C GLY A 96 40.53 10.40 -0.57
N ASP A 97 39.77 9.81 -1.50
CA ASP A 97 39.64 10.25 -2.89
C ASP A 97 38.16 10.33 -3.26
N LEU A 98 37.52 11.47 -2.98
CA LEU A 98 36.10 11.70 -3.24
C LEU A 98 35.86 11.89 -4.74
N LYS A 99 35.14 10.94 -5.34
CA LYS A 99 34.84 10.92 -6.78
C LYS A 99 33.53 11.59 -7.11
N GLU A 100 32.49 11.29 -6.33
CA GLU A 100 31.12 11.76 -6.61
C GLU A 100 30.32 11.93 -5.31
N ILE A 101 29.41 12.89 -5.33
CA ILE A 101 28.37 13.07 -4.30
C ILE A 101 27.03 12.67 -4.92
N ILE A 102 26.46 11.56 -4.46
CA ILE A 102 25.25 10.97 -5.04
C ILE A 102 24.09 11.09 -4.06
N PHE A 103 23.00 11.67 -4.53
CA PHE A 103 21.70 11.65 -3.84
C PHE A 103 20.98 10.39 -4.27
N PHE A 104 20.93 9.41 -3.37
CA PHE A 104 20.50 8.06 -3.66
C PHE A 104 19.14 7.79 -3.03
N GLU A 105 18.18 7.42 -3.89
CA GLU A 105 16.85 7.01 -3.50
C GLU A 105 16.63 5.56 -3.92
N ILE A 106 16.22 4.74 -2.97
CA ILE A 106 15.85 3.36 -3.21
C ILE A 106 14.38 3.37 -3.64
N LYS A 107 14.07 2.69 -4.75
CA LYS A 107 12.68 2.46 -5.17
C LYS A 107 12.44 0.97 -5.38
N SER A 108 11.24 0.52 -4.99
CA SER A 108 10.74 -0.79 -5.41
C SER A 108 10.41 -0.72 -6.91
N TRP A 109 10.45 -1.86 -7.62
CA TRP A 109 10.36 -1.92 -9.09
C TRP A 109 9.31 -1.01 -9.76
N SER A 110 8.12 -0.89 -9.18
CA SER A 110 7.02 -0.08 -9.73
C SER A 110 6.88 1.32 -9.11
N SER A 111 7.73 1.68 -8.16
CA SER A 111 7.66 2.95 -7.45
C SER A 111 8.28 4.07 -8.30
N SER A 112 7.52 5.15 -8.50
CA SER A 112 8.02 6.37 -9.15
C SER A 112 8.46 7.41 -8.13
N LEU A 113 9.26 8.39 -8.56
CA LEU A 113 9.66 9.50 -7.69
C LEU A 113 8.43 10.30 -7.22
N ASN A 114 8.38 10.66 -5.95
CA ASN A 114 7.39 11.54 -5.37
C ASN A 114 7.63 13.01 -5.77
N LYS A 115 6.72 13.93 -5.41
CA LYS A 115 6.82 15.34 -5.80
C LYS A 115 8.13 16.00 -5.30
N ASN A 116 8.51 15.78 -4.05
CA ASN A 116 9.71 16.36 -3.45
C ASN A 116 10.98 15.78 -4.06
N GLU A 117 11.03 14.45 -4.24
CA GLU A 117 12.14 13.75 -4.88
C GLU A 117 12.37 14.25 -6.32
N ARG A 118 11.29 14.48 -7.09
CA ARG A 118 11.37 15.08 -8.44
C ARG A 118 11.91 16.50 -8.41
N MET A 119 11.54 17.30 -7.40
CA MET A 119 12.08 18.65 -7.24
C MET A 119 13.58 18.60 -6.96
N ILE A 120 14.02 17.73 -6.06
CA ILE A 120 15.44 17.52 -5.75
C ILE A 120 16.21 17.07 -6.99
N GLN A 121 15.72 16.04 -7.70
CA GLN A 121 16.33 15.56 -8.93
C GLN A 121 16.48 16.69 -9.96
N ARG A 122 15.44 17.51 -10.17
CA ARG A 122 15.52 18.64 -11.11
C ARG A 122 16.55 19.67 -10.68
N THR A 123 16.60 20.04 -9.40
CA THR A 123 17.59 20.99 -8.87
C THR A 123 19.02 20.48 -9.08
N ILE A 124 19.24 19.18 -8.85
CA ILE A 124 20.53 18.51 -9.08
C ILE A 124 20.90 18.53 -10.57
N LEU A 125 19.98 18.13 -11.46
CA LEU A 125 20.21 18.11 -12.91
C LEU A 125 20.50 19.51 -13.48
N GLN A 126 19.91 20.55 -12.88
CA GLN A 126 20.19 21.94 -13.22
C GLN A 126 21.51 22.46 -12.63
N LYS A 127 22.26 21.62 -11.89
CA LYS A 127 23.48 21.98 -11.16
C LYS A 127 23.29 23.12 -10.15
N ASN A 128 22.08 23.29 -9.65
CA ASN A 128 21.74 24.28 -8.64
C ASN A 128 22.05 23.75 -7.22
N ILE A 129 23.32 23.38 -7.00
CA ILE A 129 23.83 22.81 -5.74
C ILE A 129 24.95 23.72 -5.23
N LYS A 130 25.01 23.97 -3.92
CA LYS A 130 26.01 24.84 -3.30
C LYS A 130 26.63 24.18 -2.06
N TYR A 131 27.88 24.54 -1.79
CA TYR A 131 28.57 24.28 -0.54
C TYR A 131 28.76 25.62 0.18
N GLU A 132 28.11 25.79 1.33
CA GLU A 132 28.15 27.03 2.11
C GLU A 132 28.59 26.70 3.54
N GLU A 133 29.49 27.52 4.09
CA GLU A 133 29.97 27.40 5.46
C GLU A 133 29.41 28.58 6.27
N PHE A 134 28.82 28.28 7.43
CA PHE A 134 28.37 29.29 8.38
C PHE A 134 29.07 29.07 9.72
N ARG A 135 29.76 30.09 10.22
CA ARG A 135 30.47 30.03 11.50
C ARG A 135 29.66 30.75 12.56
N ILE A 136 29.56 30.12 13.72
CA ILE A 136 28.95 30.70 14.93
C ILE A 136 30.12 31.03 15.88
N GLU A 137 30.16 32.25 16.39
CA GLU A 137 31.07 32.68 17.47
C GLU A 137 30.50 32.33 18.85
#